data_AF-A0A452GJP7-F1
#
_entry.id   AF-A0A452GJP7-F1
#
_cell.length_a   1.000
_cell.length_b   1.000
_cell.length_c   1.000
_cell.angle_alpha   90.00
_cell.angle_beta   90.00
_cell.angle_gamma   90.00
#
_symmetry.space_group_name_H-M   'P 1'
#
loop_
_entity.id
_entity.type
_entity.pdbx_description
1 polymer ?
#
loop_
_entity_poly.entity_id
_entity_poly.type
_entity_poly.pdbx_seq_one_letter_code
_entity_poly.pdbx_strand_id
1 'polypeptide(L)'
;TLSSGAKKSYRVIGETLVWFYERSRLPLIPVYGGFPVKLCTYVGDPILYDPNIRATELVEKIKIALETLRDRHQKLPGSILRALLERFDKHQKED
;
A
#
# COMPACT_ATOMS: atom_id res chain seq x y z
N THR A 1 -3.97 46.79 -1.70
CA THR A 1 -4.28 46.12 -2.97
C THR A 1 -3.85 44.65 -3.03
N LEU A 2 -2.82 44.20 -2.28
CA LEU A 2 -2.41 42.78 -2.24
C LEU A 2 -3.45 41.79 -1.66
N SER A 3 -4.23 42.17 -0.64
CA SER A 3 -5.19 41.25 0.02
C SER A 3 -6.37 40.83 -0.87
N SER A 4 -6.74 41.65 -1.86
CA SER A 4 -7.89 41.38 -2.73
C SER A 4 -7.58 40.35 -3.83
N GLY A 5 -6.30 40.23 -4.24
CA GLY A 5 -5.85 39.22 -5.19
C GLY A 5 -5.91 37.81 -4.63
N ALA A 6 -5.43 37.62 -3.40
CA ALA A 6 -5.37 36.32 -2.75
C ALA A 6 -6.76 35.67 -2.62
N LYS A 7 -7.77 36.42 -2.16
CA LYS A 7 -9.15 35.94 -2.00
C LYS A 7 -9.78 35.46 -3.32
N LYS A 8 -9.45 36.13 -4.45
CA LYS A 8 -9.92 35.73 -5.78
C LYS A 8 -9.23 34.44 -6.24
N SER A 9 -7.93 34.31 -6.00
CA SER A 9 -7.18 33.09 -6.32
C SER A 9 -7.69 31.86 -5.57
N TYR A 10 -7.95 31.96 -4.26
CA TYR A 10 -8.50 30.84 -3.48
C TYR A 10 -9.88 30.39 -3.99
N ARG A 11 -10.71 31.33 -4.45
CA ARG A 11 -12.03 31.02 -5.01
C ARG A 11 -11.94 30.27 -6.34
N VAL A 12 -11.07 30.72 -7.25
CA VAL A 12 -10.86 30.08 -8.56
C VAL A 12 -10.26 28.68 -8.41
N ILE A 13 -9.30 28.52 -7.49
CA ILE A 13 -8.69 27.21 -7.20
C ILE A 13 -9.74 26.26 -6.59
N GLY A 14 -10.57 26.75 -5.66
CA GLY A 14 -11.65 25.97 -5.06
C GLY A 14 -12.69 25.49 -6.08
N GLU A 15 -13.16 26.37 -6.96
CA GLU A 15 -14.12 26.01 -8.03
C GLU A 15 -13.51 25.01 -9.02
N THR A 16 -12.22 25.12 -9.34
CA THR A 16 -11.52 24.16 -10.22
C THR A 16 -11.36 22.79 -9.55
N LEU A 17 -11.08 22.76 -8.24
CA LEU A 17 -10.99 21.52 -7.47
C LEU A 17 -12.33 20.80 -7.37
N VAL A 18 -13.43 21.55 -7.14
CA VAL A 18 -14.80 21.00 -7.12
C VAL A 18 -15.19 20.48 -8.49
N TRP A 19 -14.92 21.23 -9.57
CA TRP A 19 -15.15 20.78 -10.94
C TRP A 19 -14.34 19.53 -11.26
N PHE A 20 -13.07 19.48 -10.87
CA PHE A 20 -12.22 18.30 -11.03
C PHE A 20 -12.74 17.11 -10.20
N TYR A 21 -13.28 17.35 -9.00
CA TYR A 21 -13.89 16.33 -8.15
C TYR A 21 -15.17 15.75 -8.78
N GLU A 22 -16.06 16.61 -9.29
CA GLU A 22 -17.30 16.19 -9.99
C GLU A 22 -17.00 15.48 -11.31
N ARG A 23 -15.99 15.95 -12.06
CA ARG A 23 -15.58 15.38 -13.35
C ARG A 23 -14.86 14.05 -13.19
N SER A 24 -13.96 13.96 -12.21
CA SER A 24 -13.17 12.76 -12.00
C SER A 24 -14.04 11.64 -11.44
N ARG A 25 -15.06 11.91 -10.59
CA ARG A 25 -15.96 10.91 -9.97
C ARG A 25 -15.23 9.66 -9.45
N LEU A 26 -13.90 9.77 -9.31
CA LEU A 26 -13.01 8.71 -8.92
C LEU A 26 -13.22 8.61 -7.42
N PRO A 27 -13.36 7.39 -6.90
CA PRO A 27 -13.40 7.21 -5.47
C PRO A 27 -12.02 7.66 -4.98
N LEU A 28 -11.89 8.92 -4.54
CA LEU A 28 -10.76 9.50 -3.79
C LEU A 28 -10.61 8.85 -2.40
N ILE A 29 -11.31 7.72 -2.21
CA ILE A 29 -11.25 6.78 -1.10
C ILE A 29 -10.33 5.57 -1.40
N PRO A 30 -9.18 5.64 -2.13
CA PRO A 30 -8.13 4.64 -1.94
C PRO A 30 -7.21 5.03 -0.77
N VAL A 31 -7.28 6.30 -0.31
CA VAL A 31 -6.28 6.90 0.57
C VAL A 31 -6.46 6.53 2.04
N TYR A 32 -7.68 6.27 2.51
CA TYR A 32 -7.89 5.91 3.93
C TYR A 32 -7.41 4.48 4.27
N GLY A 33 -6.89 3.76 3.28
CA GLY A 33 -6.31 2.44 3.46
C GLY A 33 -4.91 2.31 2.88
N GLY A 34 -4.65 2.88 1.68
CA GLY A 34 -3.32 2.92 1.02
C GLY A 34 -2.65 1.56 0.72
N PHE A 35 -3.12 0.51 1.36
CA PHE A 35 -2.56 -0.82 1.40
C PHE A 35 -3.61 -1.77 0.83
N PRO A 36 -3.59 -2.01 -0.49
CA PRO A 36 -4.54 -2.85 -1.19
C PRO A 36 -4.23 -4.34 -0.94
N VAL A 37 -3.98 -4.73 0.31
CA VAL A 37 -3.47 -6.06 0.66
C VAL A 37 -4.46 -6.72 1.61
N LYS A 38 -5.01 -7.85 1.19
CA LYS A 38 -5.57 -8.83 2.13
C LYS A 38 -4.41 -9.24 3.03
N LEU A 39 -4.38 -8.76 4.27
CA LEU A 39 -3.35 -9.12 5.24
C LEU A 39 -3.58 -10.57 5.66
N CYS A 40 -3.00 -11.50 4.90
CA CYS A 40 -2.97 -12.91 5.28
C CYS A 40 -1.75 -13.11 6.19
N THR A 41 -2.00 -13.26 7.49
CA THR A 41 -0.94 -13.60 8.44
C THR A 41 -0.66 -15.09 8.35
N TYR A 42 0.52 -15.45 7.84
CA TYR A 42 1.01 -16.82 7.84
C TYR A 42 1.90 -17.03 9.06
N VAL A 43 1.55 -18.00 9.91
CA VAL A 43 2.37 -18.40 11.05
C VAL A 43 3.28 -19.52 10.57
N GLY A 44 4.59 -19.29 10.64
CA GLY A 44 5.60 -20.29 10.27
C GLY A 44 5.79 -21.37 11.34
N ASP A 45 6.59 -22.37 11.00
CA ASP A 45 6.97 -23.43 11.95
C ASP A 45 7.67 -22.85 13.19
N PRO A 46 7.42 -23.41 14.38
CA PRO A 46 8.03 -22.93 15.61
C PRO A 46 9.55 -23.13 15.57
N ILE A 47 10.29 -22.10 16.00
CA ILE A 47 11.74 -22.14 16.06
C ILE A 47 12.14 -22.89 17.34
N LEU A 48 12.82 -24.02 17.17
CA LEU A 48 13.28 -24.82 18.30
C LEU A 48 14.39 -24.07 19.05
N TYR A 49 14.12 -23.77 20.32
CA TYR A 49 15.09 -23.21 21.24
C TYR A 49 15.89 -24.35 21.88
N ASP A 50 17.20 -24.29 21.73
CA ASP A 50 18.13 -25.14 22.46
C ASP A 50 18.84 -24.26 23.52
N PRO A 51 18.89 -24.65 24.80
CA PRO A 51 19.56 -23.86 25.83
C PRO A 51 21.10 -23.77 25.64
N ASN A 52 21.68 -24.60 24.76
CA ASN A 52 23.13 -24.65 24.51
C ASN A 52 23.59 -23.75 23.35
N ILE A 53 22.67 -23.21 22.55
CA ILE A 53 23.02 -22.33 21.42
C ILE A 53 23.27 -20.90 21.88
N ARG A 54 24.24 -20.26 21.24
CA ARG A 54 24.52 -18.83 21.47
C ARG A 54 23.38 -17.99 20.91
N ALA A 55 23.07 -16.88 21.58
CA ALA A 55 22.03 -15.94 21.15
C ALA A 55 22.21 -15.44 19.71
N THR A 56 23.46 -15.31 19.24
CA THR A 56 23.79 -14.89 17.87
C THR A 56 23.32 -15.89 16.82
N GLU A 57 23.55 -17.18 17.05
CA GLU A 57 23.13 -18.25 16.13
C GLU A 57 21.60 -18.38 16.09
N LEU A 58 20.94 -18.16 17.23
CA LEU A 58 19.48 -18.13 17.30
C LEU A 58 18.89 -17.00 16.45
N VAL A 59 19.49 -15.79 16.51
CA VAL A 59 19.07 -14.64 15.71
C VAL A 59 19.25 -14.91 14.21
N GLU A 60 20.35 -15.55 13.81
CA GLU A 60 20.58 -15.92 12.40
C GLU A 60 19.51 -16.90 11.89
N LYS A 61 19.17 -17.92 12.67
CA LYS A 61 18.09 -18.86 12.33
C LYS A 61 16.74 -18.15 12.20
N ILE A 62 16.41 -17.25 13.13
CA ILE A 62 15.18 -16.44 13.08
C ILE A 62 15.14 -15.61 11.80
N LYS A 63 16.24 -14.94 11.47
CA LYS A 63 16.34 -14.11 10.27
C LYS A 63 16.07 -14.92 9.00
N ILE A 64 16.72 -16.07 8.86
CA ILE A 64 16.55 -16.95 7.69
C ILE A 64 15.10 -17.45 7.57
N ALA A 65 14.50 -17.89 8.68
CA ALA A 65 13.12 -18.36 8.71
C ALA A 65 12.13 -17.25 8.28
N LEU A 66 12.36 -16.03 8.77
CA LEU A 66 11.53 -14.87 8.48
C LEU A 66 11.66 -14.41 7.02
N GLU A 67 12.87 -14.37 6.48
CA GLU A 67 13.12 -14.07 5.07
C GLU A 67 12.47 -15.11 4.16
N THR A 68 12.58 -16.40 4.50
CA THR A 68 11.93 -17.48 3.75
C THR A 68 10.41 -17.36 3.78
N LEU A 69 9.84 -17.03 4.94
CA LEU A 69 8.39 -16.86 5.11
C LEU A 69 7.87 -15.66 4.32
N ARG A 70 8.61 -14.54 4.35
CA ARG A 70 8.37 -13.35 3.53
C ARG A 70 8.37 -13.72 2.05
N ASP A 71 9.44 -14.35 1.56
CA ASP A 71 9.62 -14.59 0.13
C ASP A 71 8.60 -15.58 -0.45
N ARG A 72 8.15 -16.56 0.35
CA ARG A 72 7.09 -17.49 -0.06
C ARG A 72 5.71 -16.84 -0.15
N HIS A 73 5.36 -16.00 0.82
CA HIS A 73 3.98 -15.52 0.98
C HIS A 73 3.75 -14.10 0.46
N GLN A 74 4.81 -13.28 0.39
CA GLN A 74 4.75 -11.90 -0.07
C GLN A 74 5.47 -11.76 -1.42
N LYS A 75 4.72 -11.82 -2.51
CA LYS A 75 5.19 -11.29 -3.79
C LYS A 75 5.04 -9.78 -3.74
N LEU A 76 6.15 -9.06 -3.65
CA LEU A 76 6.17 -7.60 -3.74
C LEU A 76 5.89 -7.18 -5.20
N PRO A 77 4.77 -6.51 -5.52
CA PRO A 77 4.79 -5.60 -6.65
C PRO A 77 5.67 -4.42 -6.24
N GLY A 78 6.82 -4.24 -6.89
CA GLY A 78 7.75 -3.14 -6.57
C GLY A 78 7.16 -1.73 -6.73
N SER A 79 5.92 -1.60 -7.24
CA SER A 79 5.22 -0.32 -7.36
C SER A 79 3.77 -0.41 -6.90
N ILE A 80 3.42 0.43 -5.91
CA ILE A 80 2.05 0.64 -5.41
C ILE A 80 1.13 1.04 -6.55
N LEU A 81 1.63 1.83 -7.50
CA LEU A 81 0.89 2.27 -8.68
C LEU A 81 0.47 1.10 -9.58
N ARG A 82 1.33 0.09 -9.79
CA ARG A 82 0.99 -1.09 -10.59
C ARG A 82 -0.08 -1.94 -9.89
N ALA A 83 0.03 -2.12 -8.57
CA ALA A 83 -0.96 -2.84 -7.77
C ALA A 83 -2.32 -2.12 -7.74
N LEU A 84 -2.33 -0.79 -7.80
CA LEU A 84 -3.54 0.01 -7.95
C LEU A 84 -4.11 -0.09 -9.38
N LEU A 85 -3.26 -0.06 -10.42
CA LEU A 85 -3.69 -0.15 -11.82
C LEU A 85 -4.29 -1.52 -12.17
N GLU A 86 -3.68 -2.62 -11.71
CA GLU A 86 -4.16 -4.01 -11.89
C GLU A 86 -5.60 -4.20 -11.36
N ARG A 87 -6.06 -3.36 -10.42
CA ARG A 87 -7.45 -3.40 -9.90
C ARG A 87 -8.47 -2.75 -10.83
N PHE A 88 -8.06 -1.80 -11.66
CA PHE A 88 -8.97 -1.12 -12.59
C PHE A 88 -8.96 -1.77 -13.99
N ASP A 89 -7.99 -2.63 -14.28
CA ASP A 89 -7.75 -3.12 -15.64
C ASP A 89 -8.62 -4.30 -16.08
N LYS A 90 -9.37 -5.01 -15.21
CA LYS A 90 -10.14 -6.19 -15.65
C LYS A 90 -11.56 -6.28 -15.14
N HIS A 91 -12.48 -5.79 -15.98
CA HIS A 91 -13.73 -6.52 -16.28
C HIS A 91 -14.15 -6.27 -17.74
N GLN A 92 -13.27 -6.57 -18.71
CA GLN A 92 -13.77 -6.89 -20.06
C GLN A 92 -14.36 -8.30 -19.95
N LYS A 93 -15.68 -8.42 -20.03
CA LYS A 93 -16.37 -9.70 -20.21
C LYS A 93 -15.89 -10.26 -21.54
N GLU A 94 -15.29 -11.44 -21.52
CA GLU A 94 -15.20 -12.28 -22.72
C GLU A 94 -16.58 -12.92 -22.89
N ASP A 95 -17.27 -12.57 -23.98
CA ASP A 95 -18.46 -13.25 -24.49
C ASP A 95 -18.06 -14.57 -25.20
#